data_AF-A0A3C0E2F0-F1
#
_entry.id   AF-A0A3C0E2F0-F1
#
_cell.length_a   1.000
_cell.length_b   1.000
_cell.length_c   1.000
_cell.angle_alpha   90.00
_cell.angle_beta   90.00
_cell.angle_gamma   90.00
#
_symmetry.space_group_name_H-M   'P 1'
#
loop_
_entity.id
_entity.type
_entity.pdbx_description
1 polymer ?
#
loop_
_entity_poly.entity_id
_entity_poly.type
_entity_poly.pdbx_seq_one_letter_code
_entity_poly.pdbx_strand_id
1 'polypeptide(L)' 'MGSIQLSKHLQGLMNRGLKHTAFLVGGAYGFDPSLRQRAHATWSLSKLTFPHELIRVCAAEQLYRAHTILKGEPYHHP' A
#
# COMPACT_ATOMS: atom_id res chain seq x y z
N MET A 1 -9.44 -0.52 -0.63
CA MET A 1 -8.85 0.25 -1.76
C MET A 1 -8.43 -0.76 -2.81
N GLY A 2 -8.94 -0.66 -4.04
CA GLY A 2 -8.50 -1.53 -5.15
C GLY A 2 -7.22 -1.00 -5.81
N SER A 3 -6.58 -1.79 -6.68
CA SER A 3 -5.25 -1.46 -7.25
C SER A 3 -5.24 -0.14 -8.05
N ILE A 4 -6.30 0.16 -8.82
CA ILE A 4 -6.45 1.46 -9.53
C ILE A 4 -6.51 2.63 -8.54
N GLN A 5 -7.22 2.45 -7.41
CA GLN A 5 -7.34 3.49 -6.39
C GLN A 5 -6.02 3.69 -5.63
N LEU A 6 -5.27 2.61 -5.38
CA LEU A 6 -3.93 2.67 -4.81
C LEU A 6 -2.97 3.41 -5.74
N SER A 7 -2.98 3.09 -7.04
CA SER A 7 -2.24 3.80 -8.08
C SER A 7 -2.50 5.32 -8.02
N LYS A 8 -3.78 5.74 -8.06
CA LYS A 8 -4.16 7.16 -7.92
C LYS A 8 -3.71 7.79 -6.60
N HIS A 9 -3.78 7.04 -5.49
CA HIS A 9 -3.30 7.53 -4.19
C HIS A 9 -1.79 7.80 -4.20
N LEU A 10 -1.00 6.89 -4.77
CA LEU A 10 0.45 7.07 -4.94
C LEU A 10 0.77 8.27 -5.84
N GLN A 11 0.07 8.45 -6.97
CA GLN A 11 0.23 9.64 -7.81
C GLN A 11 -0.03 10.93 -7.02
N GLY A 12 -1.08 10.94 -6.18
CA GLY A 12 -1.37 12.08 -5.32
C GLY A 12 -0.26 12.39 -4.32
N LEU A 13 0.37 11.35 -3.74
CA LEU A 13 1.55 11.52 -2.86
C LEU A 13 2.73 12.12 -3.64
N MET A 14 2.99 11.63 -4.85
CA MET A 14 4.08 12.12 -5.72
C MET A 14 3.87 13.57 -6.15
N ASN A 15 2.64 13.93 -6.54
CA ASN A 15 2.29 15.29 -6.96
C ASN A 15 2.44 16.32 -5.84
N ARG A 16 2.34 15.90 -4.57
CA ARG A 16 2.61 16.75 -3.39
C ARG A 16 4.11 17.02 -3.17
N GLY A 17 5.00 16.40 -3.95
CA GLY A 17 6.44 16.56 -3.80
C GLY A 17 7.04 15.84 -2.60
N LEU A 18 6.34 14.85 -2.04
CA LEU A 18 6.86 14.06 -0.92
C LEU A 18 8.03 13.18 -1.38
N LYS A 19 9.22 13.46 -0.88
CA LYS A 19 10.46 12.72 -1.23
C LYS A 19 10.49 11.31 -0.63
N HIS A 20 9.85 11.12 0.52
CA HIS A 20 9.84 9.85 1.25
C HIS A 20 8.42 9.51 1.67
N THR A 21 8.01 8.27 1.40
CA THR A 21 6.78 7.68 1.91
C THR A 21 7.13 6.37 2.59
N ALA A 22 6.69 6.19 3.84
CA ALA A 22 6.89 4.97 4.59
C ALA A 22 5.59 4.15 4.62
N PHE A 23 5.68 2.88 4.24
CA PHE A 23 4.60 1.91 4.40
C PHE A 23 4.91 1.03 5.60
N LEU A 24 3.95 0.92 6.50
CA LEU A 24 4.09 0.15 7.73
C LEU A 24 3.21 -1.10 7.63
N VAL A 25 3.80 -2.26 7.91
CA VAL A 25 3.08 -3.53 8.08
C VAL A 25 3.35 -4.05 9.49
N GLY A 26 2.27 -4.21 10.27
CA GLY A 26 2.34 -4.59 11.67
C GLY A 26 2.80 -6.04 11.87
N GLY A 27 3.27 -6.34 13.08
CA GLY A 27 3.52 -7.72 13.51
C GLY A 27 2.23 -8.46 13.88
N ALA A 28 2.37 -9.62 14.51
CA ALA A 28 1.24 -10.47 14.91
C ALA A 28 0.18 -9.75 15.78
N TYR A 29 0.60 -8.76 16.57
CA TYR A 29 -0.27 -7.99 17.46
C TYR A 29 -0.75 -6.66 16.85
N GLY A 30 -0.43 -6.40 15.58
CA GLY A 30 -0.80 -5.15 14.91
C GLY A 30 0.06 -3.95 15.33
N PHE A 31 -0.55 -2.77 15.38
CA PHE A 31 0.09 -1.51 15.74
C PHE A 31 -0.47 -0.95 17.03
N ASP A 32 0.38 -0.27 17.79
CA ASP A 32 -0.06 0.54 18.91
C ASP A 32 -1.08 1.62 18.45
N PRO A 33 -2.16 1.88 19.21
CA PRO A 33 -3.15 2.89 18.86
C PRO A 33 -2.56 4.28 18.59
N SER A 34 -1.52 4.70 19.31
CA SER A 34 -0.87 5.99 19.11
C SER A 34 -0.20 6.10 17.73
N LEU A 35 0.39 5.00 17.23
CA LEU A 35 0.96 4.96 15.89
C LEU A 35 -0.13 5.03 14.82
N ARG A 36 -1.26 4.35 15.05
CA ARG A 36 -2.40 4.37 14.13
C ARG A 36 -3.00 5.76 14.00
N GLN A 37 -3.02 6.56 15.07
CA GLN A 37 -3.48 7.96 15.03
C GLN A 37 -2.54 8.88 14.25
N ARG A 38 -1.23 8.57 14.21
CA ARG A 38 -0.23 9.33 13.46
C ARG A 38 -0.18 8.97 11.97
N ALA A 39 -0.82 7.89 11.55
CA ALA A 39 -0.79 7.45 10.17
C ALA A 39 -1.56 8.43 9.27
N HIS A 40 -0.91 8.95 8.23
CA HIS A 40 -1.56 9.82 7.24
C HIS A 40 -2.66 9.13 6.43
N ALA A 41 -2.57 7.79 6.31
CA ALA A 41 -3.57 6.95 5.67
C ALA A 41 -3.50 5.53 6.23
N THR A 42 -4.63 4.84 6.21
CA THR A 42 -4.72 3.41 6.51
C THR A 42 -5.27 2.65 5.32
N TRP A 43 -4.64 1.54 4.97
CA TRP A 43 -5.03 0.70 3.86
C TRP A 43 -5.26 -0.74 4.34
N SER A 44 -6.46 -1.26 4.06
CA SER A 44 -6.79 -2.68 4.24
C SER A 44 -6.62 -3.41 2.91
N LEU A 45 -5.80 -4.47 2.93
CA LEU A 45 -5.60 -5.39 1.82
C LEU A 45 -6.78 -6.37 1.68
N SER A 46 -7.45 -6.71 2.78
CA SER A 46 -8.59 -7.62 2.82
C SER A 46 -9.33 -7.54 4.16
N LYS A 47 -10.54 -8.09 4.22
CA LYS A 47 -11.32 -8.28 5.45
C LYS A 47 -10.87 -9.50 6.26
N LEU A 48 -10.07 -10.40 5.68
CA LEU A 48 -9.56 -11.59 6.35
C LEU A 48 -8.25 -11.30 7.09
N THR A 49 -7.96 -12.11 8.11
CA THR A 49 -6.69 -12.07 8.85
C THR A 49 -5.65 -12.93 8.15
N PHE A 50 -4.49 -12.36 7.82
CA PHE A 50 -3.38 -13.07 7.19
C PHE A 50 -2.17 -13.14 8.11
N PRO A 51 -1.30 -14.17 7.96
CA PRO A 51 0.02 -14.15 8.55
C PRO A 51 0.80 -12.92 8.11
N HIS A 52 1.53 -12.31 9.05
CA HIS A 52 2.24 -11.05 8.81
C HIS A 52 3.38 -11.20 7.78
N GLU A 53 3.94 -12.39 7.60
CA GLU A 53 4.96 -12.65 6.55
C GLU A 53 4.34 -12.56 5.16
N LEU A 54 3.19 -13.20 4.95
CA LEU A 54 2.48 -13.18 3.68
C LEU A 54 2.00 -11.78 3.32
N ILE A 55 1.45 -11.04 4.29
CA ILE A 55 0.87 -9.73 4.01
C ILE A 55 1.93 -8.70 3.61
N ARG A 56 3.19 -8.85 4.06
CA ARG A 56 4.32 -8.03 3.60
C ARG A 56 4.58 -8.22 2.11
N VAL A 57 4.59 -9.48 1.65
CA VAL A 57 4.78 -9.82 0.23
C VAL A 57 3.62 -9.29 -0.61
N CYS A 58 2.37 -9.50 -0.16
CA CYS A 58 1.20 -8.97 -0.86
C CYS A 58 1.20 -7.43 -0.93
N ALA A 59 1.58 -6.75 0.16
CA ALA A 59 1.69 -5.29 0.17
C ALA A 59 2.74 -4.80 -0.84
N ALA A 60 3.92 -5.42 -0.87
CA ALA A 60 4.99 -5.08 -1.81
C ALA A 60 4.57 -5.30 -3.27
N GLU A 61 3.93 -6.43 -3.58
CA GLU A 61 3.42 -6.72 -4.94
C GLU A 61 2.34 -5.72 -5.35
N GLN A 62 1.41 -5.35 -4.47
CA GLN A 62 0.37 -4.37 -4.78
C GLN A 62 0.94 -2.95 -4.98
N LEU A 63 2.01 -2.58 -4.27
CA LEU A 63 2.73 -1.33 -4.52
C LEU A 63 3.42 -1.35 -5.89
N TYR A 64 4.06 -2.47 -6.24
CA TYR A 64 4.64 -2.67 -7.58
C TYR A 64 3.57 -2.53 -8.66
N ARG A 65 2.46 -3.27 -8.53
CA ARG A 65 1.30 -3.21 -9.44
C ARG A 65 0.77 -1.80 -9.61
N ALA A 66 0.56 -1.08 -8.50
CA ALA A 66 0.07 0.29 -8.53
C ALA A 66 1.01 1.22 -9.31
N HIS A 67 2.32 1.02 -9.19
CA HIS A 67 3.32 1.79 -9.92
C HIS A 67 3.39 1.42 -11.41
N THR A 68 3.27 0.13 -11.77
CA THR A 68 3.16 -0.29 -13.17
C THR A 68 1.93 0.31 -13.84
N ILE A 69 0.77 0.31 -13.15
CA ILE A 69 -0.45 0.99 -13.61
C ILE A 69 -0.19 2.49 -13.83
N LEU A 70 0.53 3.16 -12.91
CA LEU A 70 0.85 4.59 -13.05
C LEU A 70 1.68 4.90 -14.28
N LYS A 71 2.60 4.00 -14.64
CA LYS A 71 3.44 4.13 -15.84
C LYS A 71 2.71 3.81 -17.14
N GLY A 72 1.49 3.28 -17.07
CA GLY A 72 0.80 2.74 -18.24
C GLY A 72 1.50 1.52 -18.83
N GLU A 73 2.38 0.88 -18.06
CA GLU A 73 3.04 -0.36 -18.47
C GLU A 73 2.02 -1.50 -18.42
N PRO A 74 2.10 -2.49 -19.33
CA PRO A 74 1.28 -3.68 -19.26
C PRO A 74 1.52 -4.39 -17.93
N TYR A 75 0.51 -4.38 -17.06
CA TYR A 75 0.56 -5.11 -15.81
C TYR A 75 -0.35 -6.33 -15.94
N HIS A 76 0.26 -7.51 -16.06
CA HIS A 76 -0.40 -8.79 -16.32
C HIS A 76 -1.41 -8.75 -17.49
N HIS A 77 -0.94 -9.34 -18.59
CA HIS A 77 -1.64 -9.76 -19.81
C HIS A 77 -1.53 -8.81 -20.99
N PRO A 78 -1.45 -9.35 -22.22
CA PRO A 78 -2.20 -8.76 -23.31
C PRO A 78 -3.71 -8.83 -23.02
#